data_AF-A0A1E5IH58-F1
#
_entry.id   AF-A0A1E5IH58-F1
#
_cell.length_a   1.000
_cell.length_b   1.000
_cell.length_c   1.000
_cell.angle_alpha   90.00
_cell.angle_beta   90.00
_cell.angle_gamma   90.00
#
_symmetry.space_group_name_H-M   'P 1'
#
loop_
_entity.id
_entity.type
_entity.pdbx_description
1 polymer ?
#
loop_
_entity_poly.entity_id
_entity_poly.type
_entity_poly.pdbx_seq_one_letter_code
_entity_poly.pdbx_strand_id
1 'polypeptide(L)' 'MIIKVRVIPNSKRNEVVSRIGSILRVKITMPAVEGRANEELCDFLSDFFDVKIFFFPPAKRGKRQRKNF' A
#
# COMPACT_ATOMS: atom_id res chain seq x y z
N MET A 1 -11.30 10.32 8.02
CA MET A 1 -10.41 10.92 6.98
C MET A 1 -10.20 9.89 5.88
N ILE A 2 -10.16 10.30 4.60
CA ILE A 2 -9.93 9.37 3.46
C ILE A 2 -8.60 9.73 2.79
N ILE A 3 -7.70 8.76 2.64
CA ILE A 3 -6.39 8.93 2.00
C ILE A 3 -6.29 7.95 0.83
N LYS A 4 -5.80 8.41 -0.32
CA LYS A 4 -5.47 7.51 -1.44
C LYS A 4 -4.05 7.00 -1.24
N VAL A 5 -3.88 5.69 -1.20
CA VAL A 5 -2.57 5.04 -1.04
C VAL A 5 -2.22 4.27 -2.31
N ARG A 6 -0.96 4.35 -2.74
CA ARG A 6 -0.41 3.55 -3.83
C ARG A 6 0.74 2.70 -3.29
N VAL A 7 0.51 1.40 -3.28
CA VAL A 7 1.49 0.40 -2.82
C VAL A 7 2.50 0.08 -3.91
N ILE A 8 3.77 0.02 -3.54
CA ILE A 8 4.89 -0.42 -4.37
C ILE A 8 5.43 -1.72 -3.76
N PRO A 9 5.01 -2.90 -4.27
CA PRO A 9 5.44 -4.20 -3.74
C PRO A 9 6.89 -4.50 -4.11
N ASN A 10 7.47 -5.56 -3.54
CA ASN A 10 8.85 -6.03 -3.76
C ASN A 10 9.91 -4.96 -3.45
N SER A 11 9.69 -4.18 -2.39
CA SER A 11 10.68 -3.21 -1.91
C SER A 11 11.65 -3.86 -0.93
N LYS A 12 12.81 -3.24 -0.70
CA LYS A 12 13.79 -3.75 0.28
C LYS A 12 13.34 -3.59 1.73
N ARG A 13 12.46 -2.63 2.01
CA ARG A 13 11.93 -2.30 3.33
C ARG A 13 10.57 -1.61 3.22
N ASN A 14 9.80 -1.66 4.30
CA ASN A 14 8.54 -0.93 4.44
C ASN A 14 8.83 0.54 4.73
N GLU A 15 8.44 1.42 3.81
CA GLU A 15 8.66 2.86 3.98
C GLU A 15 7.61 3.69 3.24
N VAL A 16 7.20 4.80 3.86
CA VAL A 16 6.46 5.86 3.18
C VAL A 16 7.46 6.69 2.39
N VAL A 17 7.47 6.55 1.06
CA VAL A 17 8.50 7.17 0.22
C VAL A 17 8.17 8.59 -0.20
N SER A 18 6.92 8.87 -0.55
CA SER A 18 6.54 10.23 -0.96
C SER A 18 5.03 10.42 -0.96
N ARG A 19 4.62 11.69 -0.97
CA ARG A 19 3.26 12.10 -1.26
C ARG A 19 3.25 12.89 -2.55
N ILE A 20 2.47 12.44 -3.54
CA ILE A 20 2.25 13.16 -4.80
C ILE A 20 0.81 13.65 -4.78
N GLY A 21 0.63 14.95 -4.51
CA GLY A 21 -0.68 15.56 -4.32
C GLY A 21 -1.47 14.88 -3.18
N SER A 22 -2.54 14.18 -3.53
CA SER A 22 -3.39 13.45 -2.58
C SER A 22 -3.06 11.95 -2.46
N ILE A 23 -2.02 11.47 -3.14
CA ILE A 23 -1.65 10.04 -3.16
C ILE A 23 -0.40 9.82 -2.32
N LEU A 24 -0.51 8.95 -1.31
CA LEU A 24 0.61 8.48 -0.51
C LEU A 24 1.24 7.26 -1.17
N ARG A 25 2.54 7.29 -1.45
CA ARG A 25 3.29 6.14 -1.98
C ARG A 25 3.94 5.40 -0.82
N VAL A 26 3.62 4.12 -0.70
CA VAL A 26 4.16 3.25 0.35
C VAL A 26 4.83 2.08 -0.32
N LYS A 27 6.08 1.84 0.04
CA LYS A 27 6.84 0.66 -0.34
C LYS A 27 6.59 -0.44 0.66
N ILE A 28 6.38 -1.65 0.16
CA ILE A 28 6.18 -2.84 0.99
C ILE A 28 7.11 -3.96 0.52
N THR A 29 7.67 -4.69 1.47
CA THR A 29 8.52 -5.85 1.24
C THR A 29 7.76 -7.00 0.60
N MET A 30 6.56 -7.29 1.10
CA MET A 30 5.69 -8.33 0.55
C MET A 30 5.43 -8.18 -0.95
N PRO A 31 5.39 -9.31 -1.67
CA PRO A 31 4.93 -9.33 -3.05
C PRO A 31 3.42 -9.07 -3.11
N ALA A 32 2.95 -8.46 -4.22
CA ALA A 32 1.53 -8.24 -4.48
C ALA A 32 0.78 -9.53 -4.90
N VAL A 33 1.18 -10.67 -4.35
CA VAL A 33 0.54 -11.98 -4.61
C VAL A 33 -0.56 -12.16 -3.57
N GLU A 34 -1.75 -12.52 -4.04
CA GLU A 34 -2.90 -12.95 -3.21
C GLU A 34 -3.35 -11.98 -2.11
N GLY A 35 -3.02 -10.69 -2.21
CA GLY A 35 -3.44 -9.69 -1.21
C GLY A 35 -2.54 -9.57 0.02
N ARG A 36 -1.44 -10.33 0.10
CA ARG A 36 -0.47 -10.26 1.22
C ARG A 36 0.14 -8.86 1.41
N ALA A 37 0.37 -8.14 0.32
CA ALA A 37 0.84 -6.75 0.39
C ALA A 37 -0.19 -5.80 1.03
N ASN A 38 -1.48 -6.13 1.04
CA ASN A 38 -2.49 -5.29 1.69
C ASN A 38 -2.55 -5.54 3.19
N GLU A 39 -2.38 -6.78 3.63
CA GLU A 39 -2.29 -7.13 5.05
C GLU A 39 -1.10 -6.39 5.68
N GLU A 40 0.10 -6.54 5.08
CA GLU A 40 1.29 -5.86 5.57
C GLU A 40 1.19 -4.33 5.47
N LEU A 41 0.46 -3.79 4.48
CA LEU A 41 0.17 -2.35 4.43
C LEU A 41 -0.66 -1.92 5.63
N CYS A 42 -1.72 -2.67 5.92
CA CYS A 42 -2.64 -2.33 6.98
C CYS A 42 -1.93 -2.38 8.33
N ASP A 43 -1.15 -3.42 8.58
CA ASP A 43 -0.32 -3.56 9.79
C ASP A 43 0.67 -2.40 9.91
N PHE A 44 1.45 -2.14 8.84
CA PHE A 44 2.42 -1.04 8.82
C PHE A 44 1.77 0.33 9.06
N LEU A 45 0.62 0.61 8.43
CA LEU A 45 -0.06 1.89 8.61
C LEU A 45 -0.68 2.02 10.00
N SER A 46 -1.14 0.92 10.59
CA SER A 46 -1.70 0.98 11.94
C SER A 46 -0.67 1.15 13.01
N ASP A 47 0.47 0.48 12.89
CA ASP A 47 1.61 0.74 13.76
C ASP A 47 2.12 2.17 13.60
N PHE A 48 2.13 2.70 12.36
CA PHE A 48 2.59 4.06 12.08
C PHE A 48 1.66 5.15 12.64
N PHE A 49 0.34 4.94 12.59
CA PHE A 49 -0.66 5.93 13.03
C PHE A 49 -1.22 5.67 14.43
N ASP A 50 -0.85 4.56 15.08
CA ASP A 50 -1.41 4.09 16.36
C ASP A 50 -2.94 4.04 16.36
N VAL A 51 -3.52 3.50 15.28
CA VAL A 51 -4.96 3.40 15.07
C VAL A 51 -5.39 1.94 14.91
N LYS A 52 -6.62 1.59 15.30
CA LYS A 52 -7.21 0.29 14.96
C LYS A 52 -7.62 0.23 13.49
N ILE A 53 -7.10 -0.75 12.75
CA ILE A 53 -7.48 -1.02 11.35
C ILE A 53 -8.90 -1.58 11.32
N PHE A 54 -9.74 -1.06 10.41
CA PHE A 54 -10.92 -1.77 9.94
C PHE A 54 -10.60 -2.33 8.55
N PHE A 55 -10.34 -3.64 8.48
CA PHE A 55 -9.92 -4.35 7.26
C PHE A 55 -11.09 -4.47 6.27
N PHE A 56 -10.97 -3.82 5.11
CA PHE A 56 -11.90 -4.02 4.00
C PHE A 56 -11.17 -4.77 2.88
N PRO A 57 -11.63 -5.98 2.50
CA PRO A 57 -10.99 -6.75 1.45
C PRO A 57 -11.03 -5.99 0.12
N PRO A 58 -9.96 -6.06 -0.70
CA PRO A 58 -9.83 -5.22 -1.88
C PRO A 58 -10.95 -5.53 -2.90
N ALA A 59 -11.78 -4.53 -3.19
CA ALA A 59 -12.58 -4.54 -4.41
C ALA A 59 -11.60 -4.55 -5.60
N LYS A 60 -11.54 -5.67 -6.33
CA LYS A 60 -10.67 -5.87 -7.50
C LYS A 60 -10.78 -4.67 -8.45
N ARG A 61 -9.77 -3.79 -8.50
CA ARG A 61 -9.73 -2.68 -9.46
C ARG A 61 -8.37 -2.58 -10.15
N GLY A 62 -8.35 -3.11 -11.37
CA GLY A 62 -7.46 -2.72 -12.48
C GLY A 62 -5.99 -3.12 -12.38
N LYS A 63 -5.61 -4.20 -13.08
CA LYS A 63 -4.25 -4.38 -13.58
C LYS A 63 -3.85 -3.13 -14.37
N ARG A 64 -3.09 -2.21 -13.78
CA ARG A 64 -2.47 -1.11 -14.54
C ARG A 64 -1.00 -1.46 -14.76
N GLN A 65 -0.75 -1.98 -15.97
CA GLN A 65 0.56 -2.25 -16.54
C GLN A 65 1.56 -1.14 -16.19
N ARG A 66 2.72 -1.55 -15.69
CA ARG A 66 3.96 -0.79 -15.74
C ARG A 66 4.42 -0.81 -17.20
N LYS A 67 3.96 0.15 -18.01
CA LYS A 67 4.66 0.50 -19.26
C LYS A 67 5.92 1.25 -18.85
N ASN A 68 7.06 0.61 -19.05
CA ASN A 68 8.36 1.26 -19.05
C ASN A 68 8.36 2.31 -20.18
N PHE A 69 8.95 3.47 -19.92
CA PHE A 69 9.61 4.27 -20.95
C PHE A 69 11.10 3.90 -20.90
#